data_AF-A0A4V2XMW5-F1
#
_entry.id   AF-A0A4V2XMW5-F1
#
_cell.length_a   1.000
_cell.length_b   1.000
_cell.length_c   1.000
_cell.angle_alpha   90.00
_cell.angle_beta   90.00
_cell.angle_gamma   90.00
#
_symmetry.space_group_name_H-M   'P 1'
#
loop_
_entity.id
_entity.type
_entity.pdbx_description
1 polymer ?
#
loop_
_entity_poly.entity_id
_entity_poly.type
_entity_poly.pdbx_seq_one_letter_code
_entity_poly.pdbx_strand_id
1 'polypeptide(L)'
;MHDQVIDSAELRVALPDAAAVTGLGEARAAIDELDAALAVLLEHRAAVAAAVQRLKPVGGFAGRDPRREREIVEAMAAHAPSLGPDRLARVMNAVIEAGLDAAEARR
;
A
#
# COMPACT_ATOMS: atom_id res chain seq x y z
N MET A 1 -27.20 9.95 9.57
CA MET A 1 -26.80 8.65 10.14
C MET A 1 -26.57 7.75 8.95
N HIS A 2 -25.34 7.75 8.41
CA HIS A 2 -25.01 6.96 7.22
C HIS A 2 -24.87 5.51 7.64
N ASP A 3 -25.78 4.70 7.14
CA ASP A 3 -25.80 3.26 7.30
C ASP A 3 -24.62 2.68 6.51
N GLN A 4 -23.48 2.49 7.20
CA GLN A 4 -22.36 1.75 6.65
C GLN A 4 -22.72 0.27 6.67
N VAL A 5 -23.25 -0.21 5.55
CA VAL A 5 -23.35 -1.65 5.29
C VAL A 5 -21.93 -2.18 5.15
N ILE A 6 -21.44 -2.83 6.21
CA ILE A 6 -20.21 -3.62 6.18
C ILE A 6 -20.51 -4.90 5.38
N ASP A 7 -20.24 -4.86 4.08
CA ASP A 7 -20.07 -6.07 3.28
C ASP A 7 -18.57 -6.45 3.30
N SER A 8 -18.26 -7.64 3.83
CA SER A 8 -17.03 -7.93 4.58
C SER A 8 -15.74 -8.17 3.77
N ALA A 9 -15.55 -7.54 2.60
CA ALA A 9 -14.28 -7.69 1.86
C ALA A 9 -13.83 -6.49 1.02
N GLU A 10 -14.63 -5.42 0.91
CA GLU A 10 -14.33 -4.32 -0.01
C GLU A 10 -13.99 -3.04 0.75
N LEU A 11 -12.77 -2.51 0.53
CA LEU A 11 -12.41 -1.17 0.97
C LEU A 11 -12.90 -0.17 -0.08
N ARG A 12 -13.86 0.69 0.30
CA ARG A 12 -14.29 1.82 -0.52
C ARG A 12 -13.63 3.09 -0.02
N VAL A 13 -12.87 3.73 -0.90
CA VAL A 13 -12.14 4.97 -0.61
C VAL A 13 -12.71 6.07 -1.48
N ALA A 14 -13.18 7.15 -0.87
CA ALA A 14 -13.50 8.37 -1.60
C ALA A 14 -12.18 9.02 -2.04
N LEU A 15 -12.01 9.25 -3.34
CA LEU A 15 -10.83 9.92 -3.87
C LEU A 15 -11.16 11.41 -4.03
N PRO A 16 -10.62 12.31 -3.18
CA PRO A 16 -10.89 13.74 -3.28
C PRO A 16 -10.30 14.30 -4.58
N ASP A 17 -11.05 15.19 -5.24
CA ASP A 17 -10.52 15.96 -6.36
C ASP A 17 -9.60 17.06 -5.82
N ALA A 18 -8.30 16.93 -6.08
CA ALA A 18 -7.30 17.89 -5.64
C ALA A 18 -7.57 19.31 -6.18
N ALA A 19 -8.24 19.47 -7.32
CA ALA A 19 -8.59 20.77 -7.87
C ALA A 19 -9.75 21.45 -7.11
N ALA A 20 -10.57 20.68 -6.39
CA ALA A 20 -11.69 21.19 -5.60
C ALA A 20 -11.28 21.64 -4.19
N VAL A 21 -10.09 21.23 -3.72
CA VAL A 21 -9.57 21.59 -2.39
C VAL A 21 -9.09 23.05 -2.40
N THR A 22 -9.71 23.89 -1.57
CA THR A 22 -9.44 25.34 -1.57
C THR A 22 -8.81 25.85 -0.28
N GLY A 23 -8.74 25.02 0.76
CA GLY A 23 -8.18 25.37 2.05
C GLY A 23 -7.17 24.38 2.59
N LEU A 24 -6.19 24.86 3.36
CA LEU A 24 -5.18 24.01 4.00
C LEU A 24 -5.79 22.98 4.98
N GLY A 25 -6.82 23.39 5.73
CA GLY A 25 -7.50 22.48 6.66
C GLY A 25 -8.20 21.32 5.94
N GLU A 26 -8.89 21.64 4.84
CA GLU A 26 -9.53 20.65 3.97
C GLU A 26 -8.50 19.71 3.33
N ALA A 27 -7.39 20.25 2.83
CA ALA A 27 -6.30 19.45 2.26
C ALA A 27 -5.72 18.44 3.25
N ARG A 28 -5.55 18.85 4.52
CA ARG A 28 -5.03 17.96 5.57
C ARG A 28 -6.03 16.88 5.93
N ALA A 29 -7.30 17.22 6.10
CA ALA A 29 -8.35 16.24 6.36
C ALA A 29 -8.45 15.19 5.23
N ALA A 30 -8.35 15.65 3.97
CA ALA A 30 -8.33 14.77 2.81
C ALA A 30 -7.11 13.82 2.80
N ILE A 31 -5.94 14.30 3.20
CA ILE A 31 -4.73 13.46 3.38
C ILE A 31 -4.95 12.44 4.51
N ASP A 32 -5.47 12.87 5.66
CA ASP A 32 -5.70 11.98 6.80
C ASP A 32 -6.65 10.82 6.45
N GLU A 33 -7.69 11.09 5.64
CA GLU A 33 -8.62 10.07 5.15
C GLU A 33 -7.94 9.08 4.19
N LEU A 34 -7.10 9.58 3.26
CA LEU A 34 -6.31 8.74 2.37
C LEU A 34 -5.29 7.90 3.13
N ASP A 35 -4.65 8.46 4.16
CA ASP A 35 -3.66 7.77 4.98
C ASP A 35 -4.31 6.68 5.84
N ALA A 36 -5.52 6.91 6.35
CA ALA A 36 -6.30 5.88 7.04
C ALA A 36 -6.61 4.69 6.12
N ALA A 37 -7.02 4.96 4.87
CA ALA A 37 -7.23 3.92 3.87
C ALA A 37 -5.92 3.20 3.49
N LEU A 38 -4.82 3.95 3.35
CA LEU A 38 -3.49 3.40 3.06
C LEU A 38 -3.01 2.48 4.19
N ALA A 39 -3.23 2.84 5.46
CA ALA A 39 -2.86 2.02 6.61
C ALA A 39 -3.57 0.65 6.59
N VAL A 40 -4.88 0.62 6.28
CA VAL A 40 -5.64 -0.62 6.11
C VAL A 40 -5.04 -1.46 4.97
N LEU A 41 -4.78 -0.86 3.81
CA LEU A 41 -4.19 -1.58 2.67
C LEU A 41 -2.80 -2.13 2.99
N LEU A 42 -1.97 -1.39 3.74
CA LEU A 42 -0.65 -1.83 4.15
C LEU A 42 -0.71 -3.03 5.10
N GLU A 43 -1.62 -3.04 6.07
CA GLU A 43 -1.83 -4.17 6.98
C GLU A 43 -2.23 -5.44 6.20
N HIS A 44 -3.23 -5.32 5.32
CA HIS A 44 -3.65 -6.44 4.47
C HIS A 44 -2.53 -6.92 3.53
N ARG A 45 -1.77 -5.99 2.94
CA ARG A 45 -0.63 -6.33 2.09
C ARG A 45 0.45 -7.08 2.88
N ALA A 46 0.77 -6.64 4.09
CA ALA A 46 1.73 -7.30 4.96
C ALA A 46 1.27 -8.72 5.35
N ALA A 47 -0.03 -8.91 5.64
CA ALA A 47 -0.59 -10.21 5.93
C ALA A 47 -0.49 -11.18 4.73
N VAL A 48 -0.79 -10.71 3.52
CA VAL A 48 -0.63 -11.50 2.29
C VAL A 48 0.84 -11.79 2.00
N ALA A 49 1.74 -10.80 2.19
CA ALA A 49 3.18 -11.00 2.06
C ALA A 49 3.69 -12.07 3.03
N ALA A 50 3.24 -12.06 4.29
CA ALA A 50 3.57 -13.09 5.26
C ALA A 50 3.10 -14.49 4.83
N ALA A 51 1.92 -14.61 4.22
CA ALA A 51 1.46 -15.86 3.62
C ALA A 51 2.38 -16.34 2.49
N VAL A 52 2.77 -15.43 1.58
CA VAL A 52 3.75 -15.74 0.52
C VAL A 52 5.09 -16.19 1.11
N GLN A 53 5.57 -15.56 2.18
CA GLN A 53 6.83 -15.93 2.82
C GLN A 53 6.83 -17.35 3.42
N ARG A 54 5.67 -17.87 3.83
CA ARG A 54 5.53 -19.28 4.28
C ARG A 54 5.55 -20.28 3.13
N LEU A 55 5.20 -19.84 1.92
CA LEU A 55 5.14 -20.68 0.73
C LEU A 55 6.47 -20.71 -0.04
N LYS A 56 7.34 -19.71 0.16
CA LYS A 56 8.63 -19.62 -0.52
C LYS A 56 9.63 -20.66 0.03
N PRO A 57 10.46 -21.27 -0.83
CA PRO A 57 11.56 -22.13 -0.40
C PRO A 57 12.66 -21.34 0.34
N VAL A 58 12.86 -20.07 -0.04
CA VAL A 58 13.73 -19.12 0.66
C VAL A 58 12.89 -17.91 1.05
N GLY A 59 12.67 -17.73 2.35
CA GLY A 59 11.89 -16.62 2.91
C GLY A 59 12.73 -15.43 3.37
N GLY A 60 12.05 -14.42 3.92
CA GLY A 60 12.67 -13.20 4.45
C GLY A 60 13.35 -12.36 3.37
N PHE A 61 14.33 -11.56 3.79
CA PHE A 61 15.13 -10.69 2.91
C PHE A 61 15.91 -11.47 1.85
N ALA A 62 16.36 -12.69 2.16
CA ALA A 62 17.08 -13.56 1.21
C ALA A 62 16.19 -14.02 0.04
N GLY A 63 14.86 -14.01 0.22
CA GLY A 63 13.88 -14.38 -0.79
C GLY A 63 13.35 -13.22 -1.65
N ARG A 64 14.03 -12.06 -1.64
CA ARG A 64 13.69 -10.91 -2.49
C ARG A 64 13.98 -11.22 -3.96
N ASP A 65 13.11 -10.74 -4.84
CA ASP A 65 13.23 -10.90 -6.29
C ASP A 65 13.21 -9.50 -6.94
N PRO A 66 14.38 -8.92 -7.25
CA PRO A 66 14.46 -7.59 -7.84
C PRO A 66 13.71 -7.46 -9.16
N ARG A 67 13.55 -8.54 -9.93
CA ARG A 67 12.78 -8.49 -11.18
C ARG A 67 11.30 -8.35 -10.86
N ARG A 68 10.77 -9.17 -9.96
CA ARG A 68 9.37 -9.08 -9.53
C ARG A 68 9.05 -7.73 -8.90
N GLU A 69 9.98 -7.17 -8.12
CA GLU A 69 9.83 -5.85 -7.51
C GLU A 69 9.74 -4.72 -8.55
N ARG A 70 10.54 -4.79 -9.63
CA ARG A 70 10.44 -3.84 -10.76
C ARG A 70 9.10 -3.95 -11.49
N GLU A 71 8.63 -5.17 -11.78
CA GLU A 71 7.33 -5.39 -12.43
C GLU A 71 6.17 -4.78 -11.63
N ILE A 72 6.22 -4.88 -10.29
CA ILE A 72 5.23 -4.26 -9.41
C ILE A 72 5.23 -2.74 -9.59
N VAL A 73 6.41 -2.13 -9.56
CA VAL A 73 6.59 -0.68 -9.69
C VAL A 73 6.12 -0.18 -11.06
N GLU A 74 6.47 -0.89 -12.14
CA GLU A 74 6.04 -0.56 -13.51
C GLU A 74 4.51 -0.61 -13.64
N ALA A 75 3.87 -1.64 -13.08
CA ALA A 75 2.41 -1.75 -13.07
C ALA A 75 1.77 -0.61 -12.27
N MET A 76 2.33 -0.25 -11.12
CA MET A 76 1.83 0.87 -10.30
C MET A 76 2.00 2.22 -10.99
N ALA A 77 3.07 2.42 -11.77
CA ALA A 77 3.33 3.68 -12.46
C ALA A 77 2.24 4.05 -13.48
N ALA A 78 1.56 3.06 -14.06
CA ALA A 78 0.40 3.27 -14.93
C ALA A 78 -0.78 3.95 -14.20
N HIS A 79 -0.90 3.72 -12.89
CA HIS A 79 -1.95 4.29 -12.05
C HIS A 79 -1.51 5.57 -11.32
N ALA A 80 -0.22 5.79 -11.13
CA ALA A 80 0.35 6.96 -10.47
C ALA A 80 1.39 7.68 -11.35
N PRO A 81 0.96 8.27 -12.50
CA PRO A 81 1.86 8.85 -13.48
C PRO A 81 2.67 10.05 -12.94
N SER A 82 2.13 10.79 -11.96
CA SER A 82 2.83 11.91 -11.31
C SER A 82 4.01 11.46 -10.44
N LEU A 83 4.00 10.22 -9.94
CA LEU A 83 5.09 9.64 -9.17
C LEU A 83 6.11 8.97 -10.09
N GLY A 84 5.64 8.23 -11.10
CA GLY A 84 6.48 7.45 -11.99
C GLY A 84 7.23 6.30 -11.29
N PRO A 85 7.94 5.45 -12.07
CA PRO A 85 8.55 4.24 -11.54
C PRO A 85 9.63 4.51 -10.50
N ASP A 86 10.49 5.52 -10.68
CA ASP A 86 11.62 5.74 -9.77
C ASP A 86 11.20 6.16 -8.36
N ARG A 87 10.16 6.99 -8.23
CA ARG A 87 9.64 7.39 -6.92
C ARG A 87 8.87 6.25 -6.28
N LEU A 88 8.06 5.53 -7.08
CA LEU A 88 7.34 4.35 -6.62
C LEU A 88 8.28 3.23 -6.16
N ALA A 89 9.43 3.04 -6.80
CA ALA A 89 10.43 2.06 -6.38
C ALA A 89 10.90 2.30 -4.94
N ARG A 90 11.13 3.56 -4.56
CA ARG A 90 11.53 3.90 -3.18
C ARG A 90 10.42 3.64 -2.17
N VAL A 91 9.19 4.02 -2.50
CA VAL A 91 8.02 3.75 -1.65
C VAL A 91 7.82 2.25 -1.48
N MET A 92 7.81 1.50 -2.58
CA MET A 92 7.57 0.07 -2.55
C MET A 92 8.70 -0.71 -1.90
N ASN A 93 9.94 -0.24 -1.97
CA ASN A 93 11.03 -0.80 -1.18
C ASN A 93 10.71 -0.77 0.32
N ALA A 94 10.35 0.41 0.85
CA ALA A 94 9.99 0.57 2.26
C ALA A 94 8.77 -0.29 2.65
N VAL A 95 7.75 -0.35 1.79
CA VAL A 95 6.54 -1.15 2.03
C VAL A 95 6.82 -2.67 1.98
N ILE A 96 7.77 -3.12 1.16
CA ILE A 96 8.22 -4.52 1.13
C ILE A 96 9.00 -4.85 2.39
N GLU A 97 9.99 -4.02 2.74
CA GLU A 97 10.84 -4.21 3.92
C GLU A 97 9.99 -4.26 5.21
N ALA A 98 9.10 -3.30 5.41
CA ALA A 98 8.19 -3.30 6.55
C ALA A 98 7.31 -4.57 6.63
N GLY A 99 6.87 -5.09 5.48
CA GLY A 99 6.11 -6.33 5.41
C GLY A 99 6.94 -7.57 5.75
N LEU A 100 8.23 -7.59 5.38
CA LEU A 100 9.17 -8.64 5.76
C LEU A 100 9.45 -8.60 7.27
N ASP A 101 9.75 -7.42 7.81
CA ASP A 101 10.00 -7.21 9.24
C ASP A 101 8.80 -7.67 10.09
N ALA A 102 7.58 -7.26 9.70
CA ALA A 102 6.36 -7.68 10.39
C ALA A 102 6.11 -9.19 10.28
N ALA A 103 6.49 -9.83 9.18
CA ALA A 103 6.38 -11.28 9.02
C ALA A 103 7.40 -12.02 9.90
N GLU A 104 8.59 -11.47 10.10
CA GLU A 104 9.62 -12.02 10.98
C GLU A 104 9.23 -11.89 12.46
N ALA A 105 8.70 -10.73 12.88
CA ALA A 105 8.26 -10.48 14.25
C ALA A 105 7.09 -11.37 14.74
N ARG A 106 6.38 -12.05 13.82
CA ARG A 106 5.27 -12.96 14.12
C ARG A 106 5.67 -14.44 14.22
N ARG A 107 6.94 -14.77 13.96
CA ARG A 107 7.48 -16.14 14.10
C ARG A 107 7.90 -16.40 15.54
#